data_AF-A0A3G8LZF1-F1
#
_entry.id   AF-A0A3G8LZF1-F1
#
_cell.length_a   1.000
_cell.length_b   1.000
_cell.length_c   1.000
_cell.angle_alpha   90.00
_cell.angle_beta   90.00
_cell.angle_gamma   90.00
#
_symmetry.space_group_name_H-M   'P 1'
#
loop_
_entity.id
_entity.type
_entity.pdbx_description
1 polymer ?
#
loop_
_entity_poly.entity_id
_entity_poly.type
_entity_poly.pdbx_seq_one_letter_code
_entity_poly.pdbx_strand_id
1 'polypeptide(L)'
;MKHCTTTLTIEDHYCPDCGDKIDNLVTIKSITVLHPDIIDELKVHCPNATIYTGWVEKTHYYKRRFQSGGSNSETLYYSYWFLTFNNENGEQKTVSISAEDSSLARVVKGDVITILMPTDYSANYPLAYKSEANLVTHNELAPVVVFHRDSGQESIREPGYRVEDFSKFGIFISALFLCCILGVIGGYFALYPFELGATLTVIATIISSSMWISRRTKTFDAETARLDEIKNTTKRILSVSIDDMGYNQRARQAKKDDVYCHHCDALNDNQYRYCSSCGALQINEMASELIVDANKAHNERDTHSLTELGNNTIERVVPPSRLTRQEKIQQTCHPFITHNESDYLHKHVLVSHFPCTITSYSQLVKVIDKSVQSDVSDNTQVSSRTTRTDYKNHYGMTIRSEYNTTTTSHRQRDSSIYGELMVETPEGEEKAFKAPQSLLGTADIGDWILLGYSRVEGRDTNDDYNEFYFNINKNETIKPETATHWSRTSNKSQMIILMLLILAIAVTVYFQPVMNAIFSIIPYAVGYPVFKLTDMLHIPINYSPLVLFTLVFILLIIIKSKFNRSNQKRRTLALGSLYDTLQQCQRAREPFLKL
;
A
#
# COMPACT_ATOMS: atom_id res chain seq x y z
N MET A 1 -45.87 21.91 -8.13
CA MET A 1 -45.51 21.61 -6.72
C MET A 1 -44.01 21.80 -6.57
N LYS A 2 -43.58 23.01 -6.22
CA LYS A 2 -42.18 23.38 -5.89
C LYS A 2 -42.22 23.88 -4.44
N HIS A 3 -42.30 22.98 -3.47
CA HIS A 3 -42.30 23.36 -2.05
C HIS A 3 -41.02 22.97 -1.31
N CYS A 4 -40.13 22.21 -1.96
CA CYS A 4 -38.89 21.73 -1.36
C CYS A 4 -37.71 22.15 -2.24
N THR A 5 -36.67 22.71 -1.62
CA THR A 5 -35.49 23.28 -2.28
C THR A 5 -34.25 22.43 -2.08
N THR A 6 -34.27 21.53 -1.10
CA THR A 6 -33.12 20.67 -0.76
C THR A 6 -32.92 19.59 -1.82
N THR A 7 -31.69 19.48 -2.33
CA THR A 7 -31.30 18.40 -3.26
C THR A 7 -31.42 17.05 -2.58
N LEU A 8 -32.14 16.13 -3.21
CA LEU A 8 -32.32 14.76 -2.71
C LEU A 8 -31.14 13.87 -3.13
N THR A 9 -30.82 12.93 -2.26
CA THR A 9 -29.85 11.87 -2.51
C THR A 9 -30.53 10.50 -2.55
N ILE A 10 -29.81 9.47 -2.99
CA ILE A 10 -30.34 8.11 -3.12
C ILE A 10 -30.72 7.51 -1.76
N GLU A 11 -29.99 7.90 -0.71
CA GLU A 11 -30.21 7.42 0.66
C GLU A 11 -31.43 8.10 1.33
N ASP A 12 -32.00 9.13 0.70
CA ASP A 12 -33.14 9.86 1.26
C ASP A 12 -34.46 9.11 0.98
N HIS A 13 -35.16 8.75 2.04
CA HIS A 13 -36.49 8.12 1.98
C HIS A 13 -37.62 9.13 2.24
N TYR A 14 -37.30 10.24 2.90
CA TYR A 14 -38.22 11.31 3.25
C TYR A 14 -37.62 12.66 2.86
N CYS A 15 -38.48 13.59 2.48
CA CYS A 15 -38.06 14.93 2.11
C CYS A 15 -37.53 15.70 3.33
N PRO A 16 -36.30 16.25 3.29
CA PRO A 16 -35.74 17.01 4.42
C PRO A 16 -36.52 18.28 4.80
N ASP A 17 -37.29 18.83 3.84
CA ASP A 17 -38.00 20.11 4.00
C ASP A 17 -39.43 19.92 4.55
N CYS A 18 -40.18 18.93 4.06
CA CYS A 18 -41.59 18.71 4.41
C CYS A 18 -41.88 17.41 5.17
N GLY A 19 -40.93 16.48 5.24
CA GLY A 19 -41.11 15.19 5.93
C GLY A 19 -41.95 14.15 5.15
N ASP A 20 -42.44 14.49 3.96
CA ASP A 20 -43.19 13.56 3.11
C ASP A 20 -42.28 12.43 2.59
N LYS A 21 -42.85 11.23 2.45
CA LYS A 21 -42.14 10.10 1.85
C LYS A 21 -41.87 10.38 0.37
N ILE A 22 -40.65 10.07 -0.08
CA ILE A 22 -40.25 10.27 -1.47
C ILE A 22 -40.76 9.08 -2.29
N ASP A 23 -41.75 9.32 -3.16
CA ASP A 23 -42.32 8.28 -4.02
C ASP A 23 -41.41 7.92 -5.21
N ASN A 24 -40.64 8.89 -5.73
CA ASN A 24 -39.69 8.70 -6.83
C ASN A 24 -38.27 8.87 -6.30
N LEU A 25 -37.64 7.76 -5.91
CA LEU A 25 -36.25 7.76 -5.46
C LEU A 25 -35.31 8.16 -6.60
N VAL A 26 -34.24 8.87 -6.24
CA VAL A 26 -33.13 9.15 -7.16
C VAL A 26 -32.49 7.82 -7.57
N THR A 27 -32.24 7.63 -8.86
CA THR A 27 -31.66 6.39 -9.40
C THR A 27 -30.36 6.69 -10.12
N ILE A 28 -29.34 5.90 -9.82
CA ILE A 28 -28.10 5.83 -10.60
C ILE A 28 -28.38 4.99 -11.85
N LYS A 29 -27.74 5.37 -12.96
CA LYS A 29 -27.79 4.62 -14.22
C LYS A 29 -26.40 4.15 -14.59
N SER A 30 -26.28 2.89 -15.00
CA SER A 30 -25.07 2.42 -15.68
C SER A 30 -24.97 3.00 -17.09
N ILE A 31 -23.75 3.04 -17.60
CA ILE A 31 -23.49 3.52 -18.95
C ILE A 31 -24.22 2.71 -20.04
N THR A 32 -24.49 1.43 -19.78
CA THR A 32 -25.25 0.54 -20.67
C THR A 32 -26.73 0.87 -20.73
N VAL A 33 -27.28 1.52 -19.69
CA VAL A 33 -28.66 2.01 -19.71
C VAL A 33 -28.74 3.32 -20.51
N LEU A 34 -27.73 4.18 -20.43
CA LEU A 34 -27.65 5.43 -21.19
C LEU A 34 -27.37 5.18 -22.68
N HIS A 35 -26.45 4.26 -22.97
CA HIS A 35 -26.03 3.87 -24.32
C HIS A 35 -26.01 2.34 -24.44
N PRO A 36 -27.15 1.70 -24.77
CA PRO A 36 -27.23 0.24 -24.90
C PRO A 36 -26.32 -0.34 -25.98
N ASP A 37 -26.02 0.45 -27.02
CA ASP A 37 -25.24 0.09 -28.19
C ASP A 37 -23.73 0.36 -28.03
N ILE A 38 -23.28 0.75 -26.83
CA ILE A 38 -21.92 1.24 -26.61
C ILE A 38 -20.82 0.21 -26.92
N ILE A 39 -21.12 -1.08 -26.84
CA ILE A 39 -20.18 -2.18 -27.12
C ILE A 39 -20.55 -3.02 -28.35
N ASP A 40 -21.59 -2.66 -29.10
CA ASP A 40 -22.10 -3.51 -30.19
C ASP A 40 -21.09 -3.66 -31.33
N GLU A 41 -20.45 -2.56 -31.74
CA GLU A 41 -19.37 -2.57 -32.74
C GLU A 41 -18.14 -3.32 -32.22
N LEU A 42 -17.80 -3.16 -30.95
CA LEU A 42 -16.72 -3.90 -30.31
C LEU A 42 -16.98 -5.41 -30.28
N LYS A 43 -18.22 -5.85 -30.07
CA LYS A 43 -18.58 -7.27 -30.05
C LYS A 43 -18.37 -7.98 -31.39
N VAL A 44 -18.32 -7.25 -32.51
CA VAL A 44 -17.94 -7.80 -33.81
C VAL A 44 -16.51 -8.33 -33.80
N HIS A 45 -15.61 -7.63 -33.11
CA HIS A 45 -14.19 -8.00 -33.00
C HIS A 45 -13.86 -8.79 -31.72
N CYS A 46 -14.67 -8.60 -30.67
CA CYS A 46 -14.48 -9.12 -29.33
C CYS A 46 -15.82 -9.65 -28.78
N PRO A 47 -16.25 -10.87 -29.14
CA PRO A 47 -17.60 -11.37 -28.83
C PRO A 47 -17.95 -11.40 -27.34
N ASN A 48 -16.93 -11.60 -26.49
CA ASN A 48 -17.07 -11.67 -25.04
C ASN A 48 -16.82 -10.32 -24.35
N ALA A 49 -16.82 -9.21 -25.10
CA ALA A 49 -16.60 -7.89 -24.53
C ALA A 49 -17.67 -7.58 -23.48
N THR A 50 -17.21 -7.18 -22.28
CA THR A 50 -18.08 -6.75 -21.19
C THR A 50 -17.69 -5.36 -20.73
N ILE A 51 -18.69 -4.64 -20.23
CA ILE A 51 -18.53 -3.33 -19.62
C ILE A 51 -19.19 -3.37 -18.26
N TYR A 52 -18.56 -2.71 -17.30
CA TYR A 52 -19.10 -2.58 -15.96
C TYR A 52 -18.85 -1.16 -15.47
N THR A 53 -19.88 -0.52 -14.89
CA THR A 53 -19.75 0.81 -14.29
C THR A 53 -20.17 0.74 -12.83
N GLY A 54 -19.42 1.39 -11.96
CA GLY A 54 -19.69 1.38 -10.53
C GLY A 54 -18.80 2.35 -9.77
N TRP A 55 -18.95 2.38 -8.46
CA TRP A 55 -18.07 3.14 -7.58
C TRP A 55 -17.14 2.23 -6.80
N VAL A 56 -15.96 2.73 -6.47
CA VAL A 56 -14.99 2.02 -5.63
C VAL A 56 -15.45 2.03 -4.18
N GLU A 57 -15.66 0.83 -3.61
CA GLU A 57 -15.98 0.65 -2.19
C GLU A 57 -14.72 0.43 -1.35
N LYS A 58 -13.77 -0.36 -1.87
CA LYS A 58 -12.54 -0.74 -1.17
C LYS A 58 -11.36 -0.77 -2.13
N THR A 59 -10.21 -0.31 -1.65
CA THR A 59 -8.92 -0.45 -2.34
C THR A 59 -7.94 -1.29 -1.53
N HIS A 60 -7.13 -2.09 -2.22
CA HIS A 60 -6.01 -2.81 -1.65
C HIS A 60 -4.83 -2.87 -2.64
N TYR A 61 -3.70 -2.29 -2.25
CA TYR A 61 -2.47 -2.33 -3.03
C TYR A 61 -1.73 -3.64 -2.80
N TYR A 62 -1.26 -4.27 -3.87
CA TYR A 62 -0.49 -5.50 -3.78
C TYR A 62 0.57 -5.59 -4.89
N LYS A 63 1.55 -6.50 -4.73
CA LYS A 63 2.61 -6.72 -5.72
C LYS A 63 2.62 -8.15 -6.24
N ARG A 64 2.96 -8.34 -7.52
CA ARG A 64 3.30 -9.64 -8.10
C ARG A 64 4.77 -9.69 -8.48
N ARG A 65 5.39 -10.86 -8.33
CA ARG A 65 6.83 -11.06 -8.55
C ARG A 65 7.08 -12.03 -9.69
N PHE A 66 7.82 -11.59 -10.69
CA PHE A 66 8.46 -12.47 -11.65
C PHE A 66 9.89 -12.76 -11.18
N GLN A 67 10.26 -14.04 -11.20
CA GLN A 67 11.62 -14.47 -10.91
C GLN A 67 12.11 -15.38 -12.04
N SER A 68 13.19 -14.99 -12.73
CA SER A 68 13.81 -15.88 -13.73
C SER A 68 14.66 -16.95 -13.04
N GLY A 69 14.66 -18.17 -13.58
CA GLY A 69 15.51 -19.26 -13.09
C GLY A 69 16.91 -19.20 -13.69
N GLY A 70 17.94 -19.55 -12.90
CA GLY A 70 19.34 -19.63 -13.34
C GLY A 70 20.31 -18.83 -12.47
N SER A 71 21.58 -18.77 -12.86
CA SER A 71 22.64 -18.03 -12.14
C SER A 71 22.49 -16.51 -12.21
N ASN A 72 21.65 -15.99 -13.11
CA ASN A 72 21.30 -14.58 -13.27
C ASN A 72 19.80 -14.40 -13.03
N SER A 73 19.34 -14.63 -11.80
CA SER A 73 17.92 -14.55 -11.46
C SER A 73 17.44 -13.10 -11.46
N GLU A 74 16.71 -12.71 -12.49
CA GLU A 74 16.01 -11.44 -12.55
C GLU A 74 14.86 -11.47 -11.54
N THR A 75 14.71 -10.42 -10.74
CA THR A 75 13.55 -10.25 -9.87
C THR A 75 12.84 -8.97 -10.26
N LEU A 76 11.61 -9.11 -10.77
CA LEU A 76 10.78 -8.00 -11.24
C LEU A 76 9.51 -7.93 -10.39
N TYR A 77 9.21 -6.77 -9.84
CA TYR A 77 7.96 -6.51 -9.12
C TYR A 77 7.04 -5.64 -9.97
N TYR A 78 5.76 -6.04 -10.03
CA TYR A 78 4.67 -5.33 -10.69
C TYR A 78 3.60 -4.98 -9.67
N SER A 79 3.14 -3.74 -9.67
CA SER A 79 2.20 -3.21 -8.68
C SER A 79 0.78 -3.13 -9.21
N TYR A 80 -0.20 -3.48 -8.38
CA TYR A 80 -1.61 -3.49 -8.75
C TYR A 80 -2.48 -2.98 -7.60
N TRP A 81 -3.65 -2.42 -7.95
CA TRP A 81 -4.75 -2.24 -7.00
C TRP A 81 -5.77 -3.34 -7.21
N PHE A 82 -6.15 -4.01 -6.13
CA PHE A 82 -7.32 -4.87 -6.06
C PHE A 82 -8.50 -4.02 -5.58
N LEU A 83 -9.49 -3.85 -6.46
CA LEU A 83 -10.64 -3.00 -6.23
C LEU A 83 -11.88 -3.84 -5.98
N THR A 84 -12.72 -3.41 -5.04
CA THR A 84 -14.11 -3.85 -4.91
C THR A 84 -15.00 -2.68 -5.29
N PHE A 85 -15.90 -2.90 -6.24
CA PHE A 85 -16.82 -1.87 -6.73
C PHE A 85 -18.25 -2.39 -6.77
N ASN A 86 -19.20 -1.47 -6.61
CA ASN A 86 -20.64 -1.75 -6.65
C ASN A 86 -21.27 -1.04 -7.83
N ASN A 87 -22.21 -1.72 -8.48
CA ASN A 87 -23.03 -1.13 -9.54
C ASN A 87 -24.29 -0.46 -8.97
N GLU A 88 -25.11 0.06 -9.88
CA GLU A 88 -26.41 0.67 -9.58
C GLU A 88 -27.36 -0.20 -8.75
N ASN A 89 -27.21 -1.53 -8.84
CA ASN A 89 -28.04 -2.51 -8.13
C ASN A 89 -27.43 -2.96 -6.79
N GLY A 90 -26.25 -2.45 -6.42
CA GLY A 90 -25.51 -2.89 -5.23
C GLY A 90 -24.78 -4.23 -5.39
N GLU A 91 -24.65 -4.75 -6.62
CA GLU A 91 -23.89 -5.97 -6.88
C GLU A 91 -22.40 -5.68 -6.84
N GLN A 92 -21.68 -6.40 -5.98
CA GLN A 92 -20.23 -6.31 -5.85
C GLN A 92 -19.53 -7.04 -7.00
N LYS A 93 -18.54 -6.37 -7.60
CA LYS A 93 -17.55 -7.01 -8.47
C LYS A 93 -16.15 -6.57 -8.06
N THR A 94 -15.20 -7.50 -8.21
CA THR A 94 -13.80 -7.31 -7.86
C THR A 94 -12.94 -7.37 -9.10
N VAL A 95 -11.89 -6.55 -9.17
CA VAL A 95 -10.93 -6.56 -10.29
C VAL A 95 -9.57 -6.06 -9.85
N SER A 96 -8.51 -6.50 -10.53
CA SER A 96 -7.22 -5.82 -10.46
C SER A 96 -7.10 -4.74 -11.53
N ILE A 97 -6.44 -3.63 -11.21
CA ILE A 97 -5.94 -2.62 -12.16
C ILE A 97 -4.45 -2.41 -11.90
N SER A 98 -3.66 -1.97 -12.89
CA SER A 98 -2.27 -1.57 -12.62
C SER A 98 -2.21 -0.40 -11.64
N ALA A 99 -1.18 -0.36 -10.80
CA ALA A 99 -0.87 0.78 -9.94
C ALA A 99 0.36 1.55 -10.44
N GLU A 100 0.81 1.28 -11.67
CA GLU A 100 2.06 1.82 -12.21
C GLU A 100 1.85 3.15 -12.94
N ASP A 101 0.67 3.38 -13.52
CA ASP A 101 0.30 4.67 -14.11
C ASP A 101 -0.03 5.69 -13.01
N SER A 102 0.51 6.90 -13.13
CA SER A 102 0.27 7.99 -12.16
C SER A 102 -1.21 8.32 -11.94
N SER A 103 -2.07 8.09 -12.93
CA SER A 103 -3.51 8.35 -12.84
C SER A 103 -4.24 7.19 -12.17
N LEU A 104 -3.75 5.94 -12.31
CA LEU A 104 -4.23 4.75 -11.57
C LEU A 104 -3.68 4.71 -10.14
N ALA A 105 -2.53 5.31 -9.86
CA ALA A 105 -1.98 5.37 -8.51
C ALA A 105 -2.91 6.09 -7.52
N ARG A 106 -3.78 6.99 -8.03
CA ARG A 106 -4.69 7.84 -7.27
C ARG A 106 -6.10 7.28 -7.05
N VAL A 107 -6.34 5.99 -7.29
CA VAL A 107 -7.69 5.44 -7.05
C VAL A 107 -8.06 5.56 -5.58
N VAL A 108 -9.23 6.15 -5.31
CA VAL A 108 -9.77 6.31 -3.95
C VAL A 108 -11.17 5.74 -3.83
N LYS A 109 -11.56 5.43 -2.59
CA LYS A 109 -12.95 5.05 -2.28
C LYS A 109 -13.89 6.18 -2.66
N GLY A 110 -14.97 5.85 -3.35
CA GLY A 110 -15.95 6.80 -3.87
C GLY A 110 -15.74 7.14 -5.35
N ASP A 111 -14.56 6.90 -5.92
CA ASP A 111 -14.32 7.11 -7.36
C ASP A 111 -15.31 6.30 -8.19
N VAL A 112 -15.89 6.93 -9.21
CA VAL A 112 -16.75 6.27 -10.19
C VAL A 112 -15.91 5.82 -11.37
N ILE A 113 -15.93 4.53 -11.66
CA ILE A 113 -15.12 3.91 -12.70
C ILE A 113 -15.98 3.08 -13.65
N THR A 114 -15.64 3.16 -14.94
CA THR A 114 -16.12 2.23 -15.95
C THR A 114 -14.96 1.34 -16.39
N ILE A 115 -15.14 0.04 -16.28
CA ILE A 115 -14.18 -0.97 -16.72
C ILE A 115 -14.69 -1.55 -18.03
N LEU A 116 -13.85 -1.48 -19.06
CA LEU A 116 -14.07 -2.16 -20.32
C LEU A 116 -13.13 -3.37 -20.40
N MET A 117 -13.71 -4.56 -20.54
CA MET A 117 -13.00 -5.82 -20.72
C MET A 117 -13.29 -6.34 -22.14
N PRO A 118 -12.46 -6.00 -23.14
CA PRO A 118 -12.64 -6.53 -24.50
C PRO A 118 -12.47 -8.05 -24.55
N THR A 119 -11.56 -8.58 -23.74
CA THR A 119 -11.31 -10.01 -23.57
C THR A 119 -10.96 -10.31 -22.12
N ASP A 120 -11.10 -11.56 -21.70
CA ASP A 120 -10.59 -12.01 -20.40
C ASP A 120 -9.08 -11.79 -20.34
N TYR A 121 -8.64 -11.00 -19.35
CA TYR A 121 -7.23 -10.67 -19.16
C TYR A 121 -6.86 -10.92 -17.70
N SER A 122 -5.72 -11.57 -17.48
CA SER A 122 -5.32 -12.02 -16.15
C SER A 122 -3.85 -11.77 -15.86
N ALA A 123 -3.56 -11.38 -14.62
CA ALA A 123 -2.22 -11.22 -14.10
C ALA A 123 -1.64 -12.59 -13.70
N ASN A 124 -0.73 -13.12 -14.53
CA ASN A 124 -0.24 -14.50 -14.38
C ASN A 124 0.94 -14.68 -13.42
N TYR A 125 1.60 -13.59 -13.00
CA TYR A 125 2.72 -13.68 -12.07
C TYR A 125 2.24 -14.00 -10.64
N PRO A 126 3.00 -14.78 -9.84
CA PRO A 126 2.62 -15.07 -8.46
C PRO A 126 2.67 -13.82 -7.58
N LEU A 127 1.88 -13.81 -6.52
CA LEU A 127 1.91 -12.76 -5.49
C LEU A 127 3.31 -12.65 -4.87
N ALA A 128 3.77 -11.43 -4.65
CA ALA A 128 5.05 -11.16 -4.01
C ALA A 128 5.03 -11.58 -2.54
N TYR A 129 3.92 -11.33 -1.85
CA TYR A 129 3.73 -11.65 -0.44
C TYR A 129 2.59 -12.66 -0.26
N LYS A 130 2.88 -13.77 0.43
CA LYS A 130 1.88 -14.82 0.66
C LYS A 130 0.71 -14.38 1.55
N SER A 131 0.91 -13.35 2.38
CA SER A 131 -0.14 -12.77 3.24
C SER A 131 -1.30 -12.17 2.44
N GLU A 132 -1.07 -11.78 1.19
CA GLU A 132 -2.07 -11.14 0.32
C GLU A 132 -3.06 -12.14 -0.29
N ALA A 133 -2.79 -13.45 -0.20
CA ALA A 133 -3.61 -14.50 -0.83
C ALA A 133 -5.05 -14.59 -0.28
N ASN A 134 -5.28 -14.09 0.94
CA ASN A 134 -6.62 -14.04 1.52
C ASN A 134 -7.45 -12.85 1.02
N LEU A 135 -6.80 -11.83 0.45
CA LEU A 135 -7.45 -10.60 -0.02
C LEU A 135 -7.60 -10.61 -1.54
N VAL A 136 -6.57 -11.02 -2.26
CA VAL A 136 -6.57 -11.11 -3.73
C VAL A 136 -7.14 -12.47 -4.14
N THR A 137 -8.44 -12.52 -4.37
CA THR A 137 -9.19 -13.78 -4.58
C THR A 137 -9.08 -14.33 -6.00
N HIS A 138 -8.75 -13.50 -6.99
CA HIS A 138 -8.60 -13.90 -8.39
C HIS A 138 -7.55 -13.06 -9.12
N ASN A 139 -7.20 -13.50 -10.34
CA ASN A 139 -6.16 -12.88 -11.16
C ASN A 139 -6.70 -11.97 -12.28
N GLU A 140 -8.01 -11.78 -12.38
CA GLU A 140 -8.60 -10.89 -13.40
C GLU A 140 -8.04 -9.47 -13.31
N LEU A 141 -7.64 -8.95 -14.46
CA LEU A 141 -7.00 -7.65 -14.63
C LEU A 141 -7.79 -6.85 -15.67
N ALA A 142 -8.26 -5.67 -15.30
CA ALA A 142 -8.98 -4.78 -16.20
C ALA A 142 -8.00 -4.10 -17.17
N PRO A 143 -8.13 -4.32 -18.48
CA PRO A 143 -7.19 -3.76 -19.45
C PRO A 143 -7.53 -2.31 -19.84
N VAL A 144 -8.77 -1.86 -19.66
CA VAL A 144 -9.21 -0.49 -19.93
C VAL A 144 -10.06 -0.01 -18.77
N VAL A 145 -9.65 1.13 -18.18
CA VAL A 145 -10.33 1.77 -17.05
C VAL A 145 -10.59 3.22 -17.40
N VAL A 146 -11.81 3.68 -17.16
CA VAL A 146 -12.21 5.09 -17.32
C VAL A 146 -12.66 5.63 -15.98
N PHE A 147 -12.05 6.73 -15.53
CA PHE A 147 -12.44 7.48 -14.34
C PHE A 147 -13.40 8.59 -14.73
N HIS A 148 -14.52 8.65 -14.00
CA HIS A 148 -15.51 9.70 -14.12
C HIS A 148 -15.33 10.66 -12.94
N ARG A 149 -14.74 11.83 -13.20
CA ARG A 149 -14.50 12.88 -12.19
C ARG A 149 -15.07 14.21 -12.66
N ASP A 150 -15.39 15.07 -11.70
CA ASP A 150 -15.89 16.44 -11.96
C ASP A 150 -14.86 17.31 -12.71
N SER A 151 -13.57 17.04 -12.52
CA SER A 151 -12.47 17.77 -13.17
C SER A 151 -12.20 17.33 -14.61
N GLY A 152 -12.89 16.31 -15.11
CA GLY A 152 -12.68 15.71 -16.42
C GLY A 152 -12.49 14.20 -16.36
N GLN A 153 -12.76 13.53 -17.47
CA GLN A 153 -12.68 12.08 -17.57
C GLN A 153 -11.30 11.63 -18.05
N GLU A 154 -10.77 10.58 -17.44
CA GLU A 154 -9.45 10.03 -17.74
C GLU A 154 -9.60 8.57 -18.12
N SER A 155 -8.99 8.13 -19.22
CA SER A 155 -8.95 6.71 -19.60
C SER A 155 -7.53 6.20 -19.59
N ILE A 156 -7.34 5.00 -19.06
CA ILE A 156 -6.04 4.34 -19.00
C ILE A 156 -6.19 2.97 -19.61
N ARG A 157 -5.18 2.59 -20.39
CA ARG A 157 -5.15 1.35 -21.16
C ARG A 157 -3.87 0.61 -20.87
N GLU A 158 -4.01 -0.62 -20.42
CA GLU A 158 -2.89 -1.54 -20.29
C GLU A 158 -2.21 -1.77 -21.65
N PRO A 159 -0.87 -1.85 -21.70
CA PRO A 159 -0.13 -2.09 -22.93
C PRO A 159 -0.35 -3.50 -23.53
N GLY A 160 -1.26 -4.32 -22.98
CA GLY A 160 -1.58 -5.67 -23.45
C GLY A 160 -2.16 -5.73 -24.87
N TYR A 161 -2.62 -4.60 -25.43
CA TYR A 161 -3.05 -4.50 -26.82
C TYR A 161 -2.08 -3.64 -27.63
N ARG A 162 -0.82 -4.07 -27.74
CA ARG A 162 0.13 -3.53 -28.71
C ARG A 162 0.07 -4.35 -29.99
N VAL A 163 -0.12 -3.67 -31.11
CA VAL A 163 0.04 -4.29 -32.43
C VAL A 163 1.49 -4.07 -32.83
N GLU A 164 2.24 -5.16 -33.03
CA GLU A 164 3.62 -5.08 -33.49
C GLU A 164 3.65 -4.85 -35.00
N ASP A 165 4.33 -3.79 -35.42
CA ASP A 165 4.65 -3.58 -36.83
C ASP A 165 5.53 -4.74 -37.34
N PHE A 166 5.24 -5.20 -38.55
CA PHE A 166 6.01 -6.27 -39.18
C PHE A 166 6.65 -5.81 -40.49
N SER A 167 7.87 -6.27 -40.73
CA SER A 167 8.60 -5.93 -41.96
C SER A 167 8.30 -6.95 -43.06
N LYS A 168 7.67 -6.50 -44.15
CA LYS A 168 7.47 -7.29 -45.37
C LYS A 168 8.82 -7.74 -45.96
N PHE A 169 9.84 -6.87 -45.91
CA PHE A 169 11.19 -7.18 -46.36
C PHE A 169 11.87 -8.22 -45.45
N GLY A 170 11.71 -8.10 -44.13
CA GLY A 170 12.23 -9.09 -43.18
C GLY A 170 11.67 -10.48 -43.45
N ILE A 171 10.35 -10.59 -43.67
CA ILE A 171 9.66 -11.84 -44.04
C ILE A 171 10.24 -12.43 -45.34
N PHE A 172 10.47 -11.59 -46.36
CA PHE A 172 11.05 -12.02 -47.63
C PHE A 172 12.47 -12.60 -47.44
N ILE A 173 13.33 -11.93 -46.66
CA ILE A 173 14.68 -12.41 -46.36
C ILE A 173 14.66 -13.71 -45.55
N SER A 174 13.77 -13.84 -44.57
CA SER A 174 13.62 -15.08 -43.80
C SER A 174 13.14 -16.25 -44.67
N ALA A 175 12.18 -16.02 -45.58
CA ALA A 175 11.73 -17.02 -46.53
C ALA A 175 12.83 -17.43 -47.51
N LEU A 176 13.60 -16.46 -48.02
CA LEU A 176 14.76 -16.72 -48.88
C LEU A 176 15.78 -17.60 -48.18
N PHE A 177 16.14 -17.25 -46.95
CA PHE A 177 17.09 -18.02 -46.14
C PHE A 177 16.64 -19.48 -45.94
N LEU A 178 15.36 -19.69 -45.60
CA LEU A 178 14.81 -21.03 -45.38
C LEU A 178 14.74 -21.85 -46.68
N CYS A 179 14.37 -21.22 -47.81
CA CYS A 179 14.38 -21.86 -49.13
C CYS A 179 15.81 -22.17 -49.62
N CYS A 180 16.80 -21.33 -49.31
CA CYS A 180 18.21 -21.59 -49.61
C CYS A 180 18.74 -22.80 -48.83
N ILE A 181 18.40 -22.94 -47.54
CA ILE A 181 18.74 -24.12 -46.74
C ILE A 181 18.16 -25.40 -47.37
N LEU A 182 16.88 -25.37 -47.75
CA LEU A 182 16.22 -26.51 -48.39
C LEU A 182 16.84 -26.85 -49.76
N GLY A 183 17.23 -25.83 -50.53
CA GLY A 183 17.92 -26.00 -51.81
C GLY A 183 19.31 -26.64 -51.67
N VAL A 184 20.08 -26.21 -50.67
CA VAL A 184 21.40 -26.80 -50.36
C VAL A 184 21.26 -28.26 -49.91
N ILE A 185 20.27 -28.56 -49.06
CA ILE A 185 19.99 -29.92 -48.60
C ILE A 185 19.62 -30.82 -49.79
N GLY A 186 18.69 -30.41 -50.65
CA GLY A 186 18.29 -31.23 -51.79
C GLY A 186 19.38 -31.40 -52.86
N GLY A 187 20.23 -30.38 -53.04
CA GLY A 187 21.45 -30.48 -53.85
C GLY A 187 22.48 -31.46 -53.27
N TYR A 188 22.69 -31.44 -51.95
CA TYR A 188 23.59 -32.37 -51.24
C TYR A 188 23.13 -33.83 -51.36
N PHE A 189 21.82 -34.08 -51.31
CA PHE A 189 21.23 -35.42 -51.51
C PHE A 189 21.04 -35.80 -53.00
N ALA A 190 21.56 -35.00 -53.94
CA ALA A 190 21.47 -35.22 -55.39
C ALA A 190 20.04 -35.44 -55.91
N LEU A 191 19.04 -34.82 -55.27
CA LEU A 191 17.63 -34.95 -55.66
C LEU A 191 17.32 -34.24 -56.99
N TYR A 192 18.15 -33.27 -57.40
CA TYR A 192 18.01 -32.48 -58.62
C TYR A 192 19.33 -31.77 -58.99
N PRO A 193 19.54 -31.36 -60.26
CA PRO A 193 20.69 -30.54 -60.66
C PRO A 193 20.63 -29.14 -60.07
N PHE A 194 21.80 -28.53 -59.83
CA PHE A 194 21.93 -27.25 -59.11
C PHE A 194 21.14 -26.10 -59.73
N GLU A 195 21.10 -26.00 -61.07
CA GLU A 195 20.37 -24.96 -61.81
C GLU A 195 18.84 -25.08 -61.63
N LEU A 196 18.34 -26.31 -61.61
CA LEU A 196 16.93 -26.60 -61.34
C LEU A 196 16.59 -26.38 -59.85
N GLY A 197 17.52 -26.68 -58.95
CA GLY A 197 17.41 -26.35 -57.53
C GLY A 197 17.30 -24.84 -57.29
N ALA A 198 18.19 -24.05 -57.87
CA ALA A 198 18.21 -22.59 -57.70
C ALA A 198 16.94 -21.91 -58.21
N THR A 199 16.42 -22.34 -59.37
CA THR A 199 15.16 -21.82 -59.92
C THR A 199 13.95 -22.19 -59.06
N LEU A 200 13.87 -23.44 -58.58
CA LEU A 200 12.82 -23.87 -57.65
C LEU A 200 12.90 -23.12 -56.32
N THR A 201 14.10 -22.83 -55.80
CA THR A 201 14.31 -22.02 -54.60
C THR A 201 13.73 -20.61 -54.76
N VAL A 202 14.03 -19.92 -55.87
CA VAL A 202 13.52 -18.56 -56.13
C VAL A 202 11.99 -18.56 -56.22
N ILE A 203 11.40 -19.51 -56.96
CA ILE A 203 9.94 -19.63 -57.09
C ILE A 203 9.32 -19.93 -55.72
N ALA A 204 9.87 -20.87 -54.96
CA ALA A 204 9.40 -21.23 -53.64
C ALA A 204 9.50 -20.04 -52.65
N THR A 205 10.55 -19.23 -52.72
CA THR A 205 10.70 -18.00 -51.91
C THR A 205 9.61 -16.99 -52.25
N ILE A 206 9.34 -16.73 -53.53
CA ILE A 206 8.31 -15.78 -53.94
C ILE A 206 6.92 -16.24 -53.47
N ILE A 207 6.58 -17.51 -53.68
CA ILE A 207 5.28 -18.07 -53.27
C ILE A 207 5.15 -18.06 -51.73
N SER A 208 6.16 -18.55 -51.01
CA SER A 208 6.12 -18.64 -49.54
C SER A 208 6.10 -17.27 -48.88
N SER A 209 6.91 -16.32 -49.34
CA SER A 209 6.90 -14.94 -48.84
C SER A 209 5.57 -14.25 -49.13
N SER A 210 5.00 -14.40 -50.34
CA SER A 210 3.70 -13.83 -50.69
C SER A 210 2.57 -14.37 -49.79
N MET A 211 2.52 -15.69 -49.59
CA MET A 211 1.56 -16.31 -48.67
C MET A 211 1.76 -15.84 -47.22
N TRP A 212 3.01 -15.75 -46.75
CA TRP A 212 3.30 -15.37 -45.37
C TRP A 212 3.02 -13.88 -45.11
N ILE A 213 3.39 -13.01 -46.05
CA ILE A 213 3.04 -11.58 -46.05
C ILE A 213 1.52 -11.42 -46.06
N SER A 214 0.80 -12.12 -46.94
CA SER A 214 -0.66 -12.04 -47.01
C SER A 214 -1.32 -12.46 -45.69
N ARG A 215 -0.87 -13.58 -45.11
CA ARG A 215 -1.35 -14.03 -43.79
C ARG A 215 -1.05 -13.00 -42.71
N ARG A 216 0.18 -12.49 -42.63
CA ARG A 216 0.58 -11.54 -41.59
C ARG A 216 -0.11 -10.19 -41.74
N THR A 217 -0.32 -9.73 -42.98
CA THR A 217 -1.09 -8.50 -43.28
C THR A 217 -2.53 -8.67 -42.81
N LYS A 218 -3.19 -9.78 -43.14
CA LYS A 218 -4.56 -10.06 -42.63
C LYS A 218 -4.64 -10.08 -41.11
N THR A 219 -3.67 -10.71 -40.44
CA THR A 219 -3.61 -10.72 -38.96
C THR A 219 -3.41 -9.31 -38.40
N PHE A 220 -2.48 -8.54 -38.97
CA PHE A 220 -2.18 -7.18 -38.56
C PHE A 220 -3.38 -6.23 -38.76
N ASP A 221 -4.03 -6.30 -39.93
CA ASP A 221 -5.22 -5.49 -40.23
C ASP A 221 -6.36 -5.81 -39.25
N ALA A 222 -6.58 -7.10 -38.94
CA ALA A 222 -7.58 -7.54 -37.98
C ALA A 222 -7.25 -7.09 -36.54
N GLU A 223 -5.99 -7.20 -36.10
CA GLU A 223 -5.53 -6.75 -34.79
C GLU A 223 -5.61 -5.22 -34.65
N THR A 224 -5.30 -4.49 -35.73
CA THR A 224 -5.39 -3.03 -35.81
C THR A 224 -6.84 -2.57 -35.74
N ALA A 225 -7.74 -3.16 -36.54
CA ALA A 225 -9.17 -2.87 -36.50
C ALA A 225 -9.76 -3.11 -35.10
N ARG A 226 -9.38 -4.23 -34.46
CA ARG A 226 -9.76 -4.51 -33.06
C ARG A 226 -9.25 -3.43 -32.10
N LEU A 227 -7.99 -3.03 -32.22
CA LEU A 227 -7.40 -2.00 -31.35
C LEU A 227 -8.10 -0.65 -31.51
N ASP A 228 -8.39 -0.26 -32.75
CA ASP A 228 -9.05 1.00 -33.07
C ASP A 228 -10.49 1.00 -32.58
N GLU A 229 -11.20 -0.13 -32.67
CA GLU A 229 -12.54 -0.23 -32.10
C GLU A 229 -12.53 -0.12 -30.57
N ILE A 230 -11.55 -0.73 -29.89
CA ILE A 230 -11.36 -0.53 -28.44
C ILE A 230 -11.13 0.97 -28.14
N LYS A 231 -10.38 1.71 -28.98
CA LYS A 231 -10.20 3.18 -28.83
C LYS A 231 -11.50 3.94 -29.03
N ASN A 232 -12.27 3.61 -30.05
CA ASN A 232 -13.54 4.28 -30.35
C ASN A 232 -14.54 4.05 -29.22
N THR A 233 -14.71 2.81 -28.78
CA THR A 233 -15.53 2.47 -27.61
C THR A 233 -15.07 3.22 -26.36
N THR A 234 -13.76 3.27 -26.08
CA THR A 234 -13.22 4.04 -24.93
C THR A 234 -13.58 5.52 -25.03
N LYS A 235 -13.49 6.14 -26.22
CA LYS A 235 -13.87 7.54 -26.44
C LYS A 235 -15.37 7.79 -26.24
N ARG A 236 -16.22 6.83 -26.63
CA ARG A 236 -17.66 6.89 -26.36
C ARG A 236 -17.94 6.85 -24.86
N ILE A 237 -17.25 5.98 -24.13
CA ILE A 237 -17.35 5.91 -22.66
C ILE A 237 -16.93 7.26 -22.04
N LEU A 238 -15.84 7.84 -22.53
CA LEU A 238 -15.31 9.15 -22.09
C LEU A 238 -16.24 10.35 -22.34
N SER A 239 -17.34 10.17 -23.07
CA SER A 239 -18.31 11.24 -23.33
C SER A 239 -19.46 11.30 -22.33
N VAL A 240 -19.58 10.29 -21.45
CA VAL A 240 -20.70 10.16 -20.50
C VAL A 240 -20.25 10.66 -19.14
N SER A 241 -20.85 11.74 -18.63
CA SER A 241 -20.42 12.35 -17.37
C SER A 241 -20.95 11.65 -16.12
N ILE A 242 -20.33 11.96 -14.97
CA ILE A 242 -20.81 11.51 -13.66
C ILE A 242 -22.22 12.01 -13.34
N ASP A 243 -22.56 13.21 -13.84
CA ASP A 243 -23.87 13.83 -13.72
C ASP A 243 -24.93 13.10 -14.57
N ASP A 244 -24.58 12.70 -15.80
CA ASP A 244 -25.50 11.96 -16.68
C ASP A 244 -25.90 10.61 -16.08
N MET A 245 -24.98 10.00 -15.33
CA MET A 245 -25.20 8.74 -14.61
C MET A 245 -25.86 8.91 -13.24
N GLY A 246 -25.98 10.14 -12.73
CA GLY A 246 -26.61 10.46 -11.44
C GLY A 246 -25.77 10.09 -10.20
N TYR A 247 -24.48 9.79 -10.37
CA TYR A 247 -23.59 9.42 -9.26
C TYR A 247 -23.26 10.60 -8.33
N ASN A 248 -23.36 11.84 -8.83
CA ASN A 248 -23.23 13.07 -8.05
C ASN A 248 -24.28 13.19 -6.93
N GLN A 249 -25.44 12.54 -7.07
CA GLN A 249 -26.53 12.53 -6.08
C GLN A 249 -26.50 11.28 -5.19
N ARG A 250 -25.43 10.49 -5.22
CA ARG A 250 -25.37 9.23 -4.49
C ARG A 250 -25.49 9.40 -2.98
N ALA A 251 -24.68 10.27 -2.41
CA ALA A 251 -24.66 10.54 -0.98
C ALA A 251 -24.21 11.98 -0.72
N ARG A 252 -24.73 12.58 0.35
CA ARG A 252 -24.29 13.91 0.80
C ARG A 252 -22.93 13.79 1.49
N GLN A 253 -22.05 14.75 1.22
CA GLN A 253 -20.81 14.87 2.01
C GLN A 253 -21.14 15.27 3.45
N ALA A 254 -20.65 14.50 4.42
CA ALA A 254 -20.84 14.80 5.83
C ALA A 254 -20.06 16.05 6.25
N LYS A 255 -20.72 16.97 6.95
CA LYS A 255 -20.14 18.17 7.55
C LYS A 255 -19.90 17.97 9.05
N LYS A 256 -19.07 18.82 9.65
CA LYS A 256 -18.70 18.74 11.08
C LYS A 256 -19.88 19.04 12.00
N ASP A 257 -20.75 19.96 11.58
CA ASP A 257 -21.94 20.43 12.28
C ASP A 257 -23.18 19.55 12.06
N ASP A 258 -23.08 18.50 11.24
CA ASP A 258 -24.14 17.52 11.06
C ASP A 258 -24.58 16.92 12.41
N VAL A 259 -25.86 16.57 12.50
CA VAL A 259 -26.48 16.09 13.73
C VAL A 259 -27.04 14.70 13.55
N TYR A 260 -26.92 13.88 14.59
CA TYR A 260 -27.60 12.59 14.61
C TYR A 260 -29.08 12.76 14.90
N CYS A 261 -29.92 12.07 14.13
CA CYS A 261 -31.36 12.03 14.35
C CYS A 261 -31.65 11.37 15.71
N HIS A 262 -32.36 12.10 16.57
CA HIS A 262 -32.77 11.62 17.89
C HIS A 262 -33.68 10.37 17.86
N HIS A 263 -34.27 10.02 16.71
CA HIS A 263 -35.17 8.88 16.58
C HIS A 263 -34.51 7.62 15.99
N CYS A 264 -33.63 7.78 15.00
CA CYS A 264 -33.06 6.65 14.25
C CYS A 264 -31.54 6.68 14.14
N ASP A 265 -30.86 7.60 14.82
CA ASP A 265 -29.40 7.79 14.79
C ASP A 265 -28.79 7.99 13.38
N ALA A 266 -29.60 8.35 12.38
CA ALA A 266 -29.11 8.70 11.06
C ALA A 266 -28.47 10.10 11.07
N LEU A 267 -27.36 10.26 10.35
CA LEU A 267 -26.67 11.55 10.22
C LEU A 267 -27.44 12.46 9.26
N ASN A 268 -27.80 13.66 9.70
CA ASN A 268 -28.53 14.64 8.90
C ASN A 268 -27.79 15.98 8.88
N ASP A 269 -28.04 16.80 7.85
CA ASP A 269 -27.61 18.20 7.89
C ASP A 269 -28.33 18.91 9.04
N ASN A 270 -27.61 19.76 9.78
CA ASN A 270 -28.17 20.51 10.90
C ASN A 270 -29.34 21.41 10.48
N GLN A 271 -29.37 21.81 9.20
CA GLN A 271 -30.42 22.66 8.64
C GLN A 271 -31.70 21.89 8.28
N TYR A 272 -31.66 20.55 8.24
CA TYR A 272 -32.81 19.75 7.86
C TYR A 272 -33.91 19.82 8.92
N ARG A 273 -35.14 20.15 8.47
CA ARG A 273 -36.33 20.20 9.33
C ARG A 273 -36.80 18.80 9.70
N TYR A 274 -36.66 17.83 8.80
CA TYR A 274 -37.05 16.44 9.00
C TYR A 274 -35.87 15.50 8.71
N CYS A 275 -35.82 14.35 9.39
CA CYS A 275 -34.80 13.34 9.13
C CYS A 275 -35.04 12.72 7.76
N SER A 276 -34.03 12.71 6.89
CA SER A 276 -34.20 12.17 5.54
C SER A 276 -34.34 10.64 5.51
N SER A 277 -33.91 9.96 6.57
CA SER A 277 -34.05 8.50 6.69
C SER A 277 -35.37 8.04 7.31
N CYS A 278 -35.94 8.77 8.28
CA CYS A 278 -37.11 8.32 9.04
C CYS A 278 -38.30 9.30 9.08
N GLY A 279 -38.16 10.50 8.53
CA GLY A 279 -39.22 11.51 8.48
C GLY A 279 -39.51 12.22 9.81
N ALA A 280 -38.80 11.90 10.90
CA ALA A 280 -39.03 12.54 12.21
C ALA A 280 -38.67 14.04 12.16
N LEU A 281 -39.52 14.91 12.73
CA LEU A 281 -39.26 16.34 12.85
C LEU A 281 -38.03 16.59 13.73
N GLN A 282 -37.09 17.36 13.21
CA GLN A 282 -35.80 17.64 13.81
C GLN A 282 -35.78 19.01 14.49
N ILE A 283 -36.28 20.06 13.84
CA ILE A 283 -36.21 21.43 14.38
C ILE A 283 -37.48 21.74 15.17
N ASN A 284 -37.34 22.24 16.40
CA ASN A 284 -38.47 22.65 17.23
C ASN A 284 -38.73 24.15 17.02
N GLU A 285 -39.72 24.50 16.18
CA GLU A 285 -40.12 25.91 15.95
C GLU A 285 -40.65 26.59 17.23
N MET A 286 -41.01 25.84 18.29
CA MET A 286 -41.60 26.37 19.53
C MET A 286 -40.65 27.17 20.42
N ALA A 287 -39.33 27.19 20.18
CA ALA A 287 -38.40 27.98 21.00
C ALA A 287 -38.33 29.47 20.58
N SER A 288 -38.79 29.84 19.37
CA SER A 288 -38.72 31.23 18.89
C SER A 288 -39.98 32.05 19.20
N GLU A 289 -41.16 31.43 19.30
CA GLU A 289 -42.40 32.17 19.58
C GLU A 289 -42.57 32.56 21.06
N LEU A 290 -42.04 31.77 22.00
CA LEU A 290 -42.12 32.06 23.45
C LEU A 290 -41.29 33.27 23.91
N ILE A 291 -40.30 33.71 23.13
CA ILE A 291 -39.49 34.91 23.44
C ILE A 291 -40.19 36.20 22.98
N VAL A 292 -41.13 36.11 22.03
CA VAL A 292 -41.88 37.29 21.56
C VAL A 292 -43.09 37.58 22.45
N ASP A 293 -43.78 36.55 22.95
CA ASP A 293 -44.94 36.75 23.84
C ASP A 293 -44.56 37.12 25.28
N ALA A 294 -43.41 36.66 25.78
CA ALA A 294 -42.90 37.10 27.08
C ALA A 294 -42.51 38.60 27.10
N ASN A 295 -42.11 39.15 25.93
CA ASN A 295 -41.79 40.57 25.79
C ASN A 295 -43.03 41.44 25.49
N LYS A 296 -44.14 40.87 25.02
CA LYS A 296 -45.44 41.57 24.93
C LYS A 296 -46.21 41.57 26.26
N ALA A 297 -46.10 40.52 27.07
CA ALA A 297 -46.80 40.41 28.33
C ALA A 297 -46.18 41.22 29.50
N HIS A 298 -45.01 41.86 29.30
CA HIS A 298 -44.38 42.67 30.35
C HIS A 298 -44.78 44.17 30.34
N ASN A 299 -45.67 44.59 29.43
CA ASN A 299 -46.10 45.99 29.32
C ASN A 299 -47.55 46.28 29.74
N GLU A 300 -48.27 45.31 30.31
CA GLU A 300 -49.60 45.57 30.90
C GLU A 300 -49.63 45.08 32.34
N ARG A 301 -49.23 45.96 33.26
CA ARG A 301 -49.71 45.89 34.64
C ARG A 301 -51.10 46.52 34.64
N ASP A 302 -52.12 45.73 34.96
CA ASP A 302 -53.15 46.18 35.89
C ASP A 302 -53.82 44.99 36.61
N THR A 303 -54.15 45.27 37.86
CA THR A 303 -54.67 44.46 38.95
C THR A 303 -55.98 43.71 38.65
N HIS A 304 -56.10 42.45 39.10
CA HIS A 304 -57.11 41.98 40.09
C HIS A 304 -57.11 40.45 40.34
N SER A 305 -56.92 40.07 41.61
CA SER A 305 -57.48 38.96 42.43
C SER A 305 -58.00 37.62 41.84
N LEU A 306 -57.48 36.53 42.43
CA LEU A 306 -58.09 35.24 42.87
C LEU A 306 -58.88 34.40 41.84
N THR A 307 -58.47 33.16 41.56
CA THR A 307 -58.90 31.89 42.23
C THR A 307 -58.45 30.68 41.38
N GLU A 308 -58.09 29.59 42.06
CA GLU A 308 -57.82 28.19 41.65
C GLU A 308 -58.17 27.75 40.22
N LEU A 309 -57.22 27.15 39.50
CA LEU A 309 -57.41 25.91 38.74
C LEU A 309 -56.07 25.27 38.32
N GLY A 310 -55.85 24.02 38.72
CA GLY A 310 -54.99 23.06 38.01
C GLY A 310 -53.47 23.22 38.12
N ASN A 311 -52.87 22.51 39.07
CA ASN A 311 -51.48 22.04 38.95
C ASN A 311 -51.36 21.08 37.76
N ASN A 312 -51.26 21.62 36.55
CA ASN A 312 -50.62 20.92 35.45
C ASN A 312 -49.17 21.36 35.44
N THR A 313 -48.34 20.58 36.12
CA THR A 313 -46.91 20.54 35.85
C THR A 313 -46.78 20.18 34.37
N ILE A 314 -46.68 21.19 33.51
CA ILE A 314 -46.13 21.00 32.17
C ILE A 314 -44.69 20.61 32.44
N GLU A 315 -44.43 19.29 32.47
CA GLU A 315 -43.08 18.78 32.26
C GLU A 315 -42.58 19.48 31.01
N ARG A 316 -41.65 20.42 31.18
CA ARG A 316 -40.77 20.85 30.10
C ARG A 316 -40.04 19.57 29.70
N VAL A 317 -40.58 18.87 28.71
CA VAL A 317 -39.84 17.89 27.92
C VAL A 317 -38.81 18.73 27.18
N VAL A 318 -37.69 19.00 27.85
CA VAL A 318 -36.47 19.46 27.20
C VAL A 318 -36.13 18.36 26.21
N PRO A 319 -36.20 18.60 24.88
CA PRO A 319 -35.84 17.57 23.94
C PRO A 319 -34.39 17.14 24.24
N PRO A 320 -34.04 15.85 24.07
CA PRO A 320 -32.66 15.43 24.19
C PRO A 320 -31.81 16.31 23.28
N SER A 321 -30.76 16.92 23.83
CA SER A 321 -29.80 17.70 23.07
C SER A 321 -29.28 16.83 21.93
N ARG A 322 -29.46 17.30 20.68
CA ARG A 322 -28.93 16.62 19.50
C ARG A 322 -27.42 16.51 19.67
N LEU A 323 -26.90 15.29 19.60
CA LEU A 323 -25.47 15.08 19.59
C LEU A 323 -24.96 15.44 18.19
N THR A 324 -24.03 16.38 18.12
CA THR A 324 -23.34 16.70 16.88
C THR A 324 -22.43 15.53 16.47
N ARG A 325 -22.10 15.47 15.19
CA ARG A 325 -21.15 14.49 14.66
C ARG A 325 -19.82 14.53 15.41
N GLN A 326 -19.31 15.74 15.64
CA GLN A 326 -18.05 15.98 16.33
C GLN A 326 -18.08 15.51 17.80
N GLU A 327 -19.14 15.79 18.54
CA GLU A 327 -19.27 15.33 19.94
C GLU A 327 -19.29 13.80 20.04
N LYS A 328 -19.99 13.11 19.14
CA LYS A 328 -20.01 11.64 19.12
C LYS A 328 -18.63 11.05 18.81
N ILE A 329 -17.93 11.66 17.87
CA ILE A 329 -16.55 11.29 17.53
C ILE A 329 -15.65 11.45 18.75
N GLN A 330 -15.68 12.61 19.41
CA GLN A 330 -14.86 12.87 20.60
C GLN A 330 -15.15 11.87 21.73
N GLN A 331 -16.42 11.61 22.03
CA GLN A 331 -16.82 10.62 23.04
C GLN A 331 -16.31 9.21 22.72
N THR A 332 -16.33 8.81 21.44
CA THR A 332 -15.89 7.49 21.00
C THR A 332 -14.36 7.37 20.98
N CYS A 333 -13.66 8.43 20.59
CA CYS A 333 -12.21 8.43 20.43
C CYS A 333 -11.44 8.65 21.75
N HIS A 334 -12.00 9.41 22.70
CA HIS A 334 -11.30 9.84 23.92
C HIS A 334 -10.60 8.71 24.70
N PRO A 335 -11.18 7.50 24.88
CA PRO A 335 -10.54 6.43 25.64
C PRO A 335 -9.23 5.89 25.01
N PHE A 336 -8.99 6.15 23.73
CA PHE A 336 -7.84 5.60 22.99
C PHE A 336 -6.75 6.64 22.75
N ILE A 337 -6.94 7.87 23.19
CA ILE A 337 -5.91 8.92 23.15
C ILE A 337 -5.13 8.79 24.47
N THR A 338 -3.91 8.28 24.40
CA THR A 338 -3.08 8.04 25.59
C THR A 338 -1.74 8.73 25.46
N HIS A 339 -1.18 9.12 26.61
CA HIS A 339 0.16 9.66 26.74
C HIS A 339 0.76 9.10 28.03
N ASN A 340 1.80 8.27 27.91
CA ASN A 340 2.45 7.62 29.04
C ASN A 340 3.95 7.83 28.95
N GLU A 341 4.55 8.21 30.08
CA GLU A 341 6.00 8.31 30.24
C GLU A 341 6.48 7.22 31.20
N SER A 342 7.62 6.62 30.88
CA SER A 342 8.23 5.58 31.69
C SER A 342 9.73 5.75 31.78
N ASP A 343 10.23 5.85 33.01
CA ASP A 343 11.67 5.87 33.27
C ASP A 343 12.31 4.54 32.87
N TYR A 344 13.37 4.63 32.07
CA TYR A 344 14.09 3.47 31.57
C TYR A 344 15.60 3.59 31.83
N LEU A 345 16.19 2.51 32.33
CA LEU A 345 17.63 2.42 32.53
C LEU A 345 18.23 1.36 31.60
N HIS A 346 18.95 1.82 30.58
CA HIS A 346 19.67 0.97 29.65
C HIS A 346 20.94 0.40 30.30
N LYS A 347 21.00 -0.92 30.45
CA LYS A 347 22.17 -1.57 31.05
C LYS A 347 23.31 -1.73 30.03
N HIS A 348 24.49 -1.24 30.40
CA HIS A 348 25.75 -1.46 29.70
C HIS A 348 26.66 -2.41 30.48
N VAL A 349 27.54 -3.14 29.80
CA VAL A 349 28.39 -4.18 30.41
C VAL A 349 29.63 -3.60 31.11
N LEU A 350 30.33 -2.66 30.45
CA LEU A 350 31.64 -2.16 30.90
C LEU A 350 31.62 -0.69 31.36
N VAL A 351 30.47 -0.04 31.31
CA VAL A 351 30.31 1.38 31.65
C VAL A 351 29.02 1.58 32.45
N SER A 352 28.88 2.76 33.06
CA SER A 352 27.66 3.17 33.75
C SER A 352 26.43 2.97 32.87
N HIS A 353 25.34 2.53 33.48
CA HIS A 353 24.05 2.44 32.81
C HIS A 353 23.59 3.80 32.29
N PHE A 354 22.82 3.80 31.20
CA PHE A 354 22.35 5.02 30.56
C PHE A 354 20.86 5.24 30.88
N PRO A 355 20.50 6.29 31.63
CA PRO A 355 19.10 6.64 31.89
C PRO A 355 18.49 7.29 30.64
N CYS A 356 17.27 6.90 30.30
CA CYS A 356 16.41 7.56 29.34
C CYS A 356 14.94 7.41 29.74
N THR A 357 14.08 8.22 29.14
CA THR A 357 12.64 8.15 29.30
C THR A 357 12.05 7.59 28.00
N ILE A 358 11.12 6.65 28.12
CA ILE A 358 10.34 6.17 26.99
C ILE A 358 8.97 6.80 27.11
N THR A 359 8.66 7.70 26.18
CA THR A 359 7.33 8.30 26.05
C THR A 359 6.57 7.53 24.98
N SER A 360 5.34 7.16 25.27
CA SER A 360 4.45 6.50 24.31
C SER A 360 3.16 7.29 24.23
N TYR A 361 2.66 7.48 23.01
CA TYR A 361 1.40 8.15 22.80
C TYR A 361 0.62 7.49 21.68
N SER A 362 -0.71 7.53 21.81
CA SER A 362 -1.64 7.05 20.80
C SER A 362 -2.57 8.16 20.38
N GLN A 363 -2.85 8.22 19.08
CA GLN A 363 -3.77 9.18 18.49
C GLN A 363 -4.70 8.47 17.51
N LEU A 364 -5.97 8.84 17.53
CA LEU A 364 -6.93 8.44 16.50
C LEU A 364 -7.02 9.51 15.44
N VAL A 365 -7.12 9.08 14.19
CA VAL A 365 -7.34 10.00 13.07
C VAL A 365 -8.30 9.36 12.07
N LYS A 366 -9.07 10.20 11.35
CA LYS A 366 -9.89 9.79 10.21
C LYS A 366 -9.22 10.21 8.91
N VAL A 367 -9.11 9.31 7.95
CA VAL A 367 -8.60 9.66 6.61
C VAL A 367 -9.65 10.48 5.88
N ILE A 368 -9.32 11.72 5.50
CA ILE A 368 -10.22 12.61 4.76
C ILE A 368 -9.86 12.73 3.28
N ASP A 369 -8.57 12.61 2.97
CA ASP A 369 -8.08 12.61 1.59
C ASP A 369 -6.80 11.78 1.49
N LYS A 370 -6.49 11.31 0.27
CA LYS A 370 -5.39 10.40 -0.02
C LYS A 370 -4.72 10.82 -1.32
N SER A 371 -3.46 11.25 -1.21
CA SER A 371 -2.61 11.58 -2.37
C SER A 371 -1.55 10.51 -2.53
N VAL A 372 -1.55 9.83 -3.67
CA VAL A 372 -0.61 8.73 -3.98
C VAL A 372 0.02 8.95 -5.35
N GLN A 373 1.31 8.64 -5.44
CA GLN A 373 2.12 8.64 -6.65
C GLN A 373 2.82 7.29 -6.78
N SER A 374 3.02 6.84 -8.02
CA SER A 374 3.78 5.65 -8.34
C SER A 374 5.20 6.02 -8.79
N ASP A 375 6.18 5.20 -8.41
CA ASP A 375 7.52 5.21 -8.99
C ASP A 375 7.85 3.81 -9.51
N VAL A 376 8.35 3.73 -10.74
CA VAL A 376 8.75 2.48 -11.39
C VAL A 376 10.22 2.59 -11.75
N SER A 377 11.05 1.88 -10.99
CA SER A 377 12.47 1.75 -11.25
C SER A 377 12.72 0.50 -12.09
N ASP A 378 13.34 0.66 -13.25
CA ASP A 378 13.70 -0.44 -14.15
C ASP A 378 15.15 -0.27 -14.61
N ASN A 379 16.05 -1.05 -14.01
CA ASN A 379 17.48 -0.99 -14.26
C ASN A 379 17.96 -2.28 -14.91
N THR A 380 18.60 -2.18 -16.07
CA THR A 380 19.23 -3.31 -16.75
C THR A 380 20.75 -3.15 -16.73
N GLN A 381 21.44 -3.98 -15.95
CA GLN A 381 22.89 -4.03 -15.95
C GLN A 381 23.37 -5.03 -16.99
N VAL A 382 24.20 -4.59 -17.94
CA VAL A 382 24.81 -5.45 -18.95
C VAL A 382 26.30 -5.55 -18.63
N SER A 383 26.76 -6.76 -18.28
CA SER A 383 28.18 -7.07 -18.10
C SER A 383 28.68 -7.89 -19.28
N SER A 384 29.78 -7.50 -19.90
CA SER A 384 30.45 -8.28 -20.94
C SER A 384 31.84 -8.68 -20.45
N ARG A 385 32.16 -9.97 -20.58
CA ARG A 385 33.49 -10.51 -20.26
C ARG A 385 34.07 -11.14 -21.52
N THR A 386 35.15 -10.55 -22.02
CA THR A 386 35.93 -11.15 -23.13
C THR A 386 37.09 -11.93 -22.53
N THR A 387 37.07 -13.25 -22.68
CA THR A 387 38.19 -14.12 -22.32
C THR A 387 39.02 -14.40 -23.56
N ARG A 388 40.30 -14.07 -23.52
CA ARG A 388 41.27 -14.44 -24.55
C ARG A 388 41.99 -15.72 -24.12
N THR A 389 41.90 -16.76 -24.93
CA THR A 389 42.60 -18.04 -24.73
C THR A 389 43.72 -18.15 -25.75
N ASP A 390 44.96 -18.17 -25.27
CA ASP A 390 46.15 -18.30 -26.10
C ASP A 390 46.64 -19.75 -26.12
N TYR A 391 46.64 -20.36 -27.31
CA TYR A 391 47.20 -21.68 -27.57
C TYR A 391 48.68 -21.55 -27.92
N LYS A 392 49.55 -22.15 -27.10
CA LYS A 392 51.01 -22.08 -27.24
C LYS A 392 51.59 -23.40 -27.74
N ASN A 393 52.66 -23.34 -28.54
CA ASN A 393 53.42 -24.53 -28.94
C ASN A 393 54.37 -25.00 -27.83
N HIS A 394 55.06 -26.13 -28.08
CA HIS A 394 56.06 -26.72 -27.18
C HIS A 394 57.24 -25.77 -26.84
N TYR A 395 57.46 -24.74 -27.65
CA TYR A 395 58.49 -23.70 -27.45
C TYR A 395 57.95 -22.43 -26.76
N GLY A 396 56.69 -22.44 -26.31
CA GLY A 396 56.08 -21.30 -25.61
C GLY A 396 55.59 -20.16 -26.51
N MET A 397 55.68 -20.29 -27.83
CA MET A 397 55.18 -19.28 -28.77
C MET A 397 53.67 -19.45 -29.00
N THR A 398 52.91 -18.37 -28.90
CA THR A 398 51.47 -18.34 -29.16
C THR A 398 51.22 -18.59 -30.65
N ILE A 399 50.49 -19.66 -30.97
CA ILE A 399 50.17 -20.08 -32.35
C ILE A 399 48.76 -19.61 -32.75
N ARG A 400 47.85 -19.50 -31.77
CA ARG A 400 46.46 -19.12 -31.98
C ARG A 400 45.92 -18.45 -30.73
N SER A 401 45.13 -17.39 -30.90
CA SER A 401 44.36 -16.77 -29.83
C SER A 401 42.88 -16.85 -30.19
N GLU A 402 42.06 -17.35 -29.28
CA GLU A 402 40.59 -17.31 -29.40
C GLU A 402 40.03 -16.30 -28.42
N TYR A 403 39.03 -15.53 -28.86
CA TYR A 403 38.32 -14.58 -28.02
C TYR A 403 36.90 -15.10 -27.83
N ASN A 404 36.53 -15.37 -26.58
CA ASN A 404 35.17 -15.71 -26.22
C ASN A 404 34.57 -14.55 -25.43
N THR A 405 33.55 -13.90 -25.98
CA THR A 405 32.83 -12.84 -25.29
C THR A 405 31.53 -13.39 -24.72
N THR A 406 31.44 -13.45 -23.40
CA THR A 406 30.19 -13.77 -22.71
C THR A 406 29.53 -12.48 -22.24
N THR A 407 28.34 -12.19 -22.74
CA THR A 407 27.51 -11.07 -22.28
C THR A 407 26.44 -11.61 -21.35
N THR A 408 26.36 -11.06 -20.14
CA THR A 408 25.32 -11.35 -19.16
C THR A 408 24.55 -10.08 -18.87
N SER A 409 23.24 -10.08 -19.13
CA SER A 409 22.32 -9.03 -18.69
C SER A 409 21.64 -9.44 -17.38
N HIS A 410 21.45 -8.48 -16.49
CA HIS A 410 20.68 -8.63 -15.28
C HIS A 410 19.75 -7.44 -15.11
N ARG A 411 18.45 -7.68 -15.25
CA ARG A 411 17.40 -6.68 -15.04
C ARG A 411 16.85 -6.72 -13.62
N GLN A 412 16.78 -5.57 -12.96
CA GLN A 412 16.11 -5.35 -11.69
C GLN A 412 15.01 -4.33 -11.89
N ARG A 413 13.78 -4.68 -11.47
CA ARG A 413 12.64 -3.79 -11.56
C ARG A 413 11.85 -3.79 -10.27
N ASP A 414 11.53 -2.62 -9.76
CA ASP A 414 10.59 -2.45 -8.65
C ASP A 414 9.61 -1.32 -8.96
N SER A 415 8.38 -1.51 -8.49
CA SER A 415 7.34 -0.49 -8.55
C SER A 415 6.88 -0.21 -7.12
N SER A 416 6.85 1.05 -6.72
CA SER A 416 6.48 1.47 -5.38
C SER A 416 5.46 2.60 -5.43
N ILE A 417 4.72 2.77 -4.33
CA ILE A 417 3.84 3.92 -4.14
C ILE A 417 4.31 4.73 -2.94
N TYR A 418 4.19 6.05 -3.06
CA TYR A 418 4.51 7.01 -2.02
C TYR A 418 3.49 8.14 -2.04
N GLY A 419 3.35 8.86 -0.94
CA GLY A 419 2.31 9.86 -0.81
C GLY A 419 2.02 10.26 0.62
N GLU A 420 0.92 10.98 0.79
CA GLU A 420 0.47 11.53 2.06
C GLU A 420 -1.02 11.25 2.24
N LEU A 421 -1.40 10.93 3.48
CA LEU A 421 -2.80 10.89 3.90
C LEU A 421 -3.11 12.24 4.53
N MET A 422 -4.18 12.89 4.09
CA MET A 422 -4.77 13.97 4.86
C MET A 422 -5.67 13.33 5.89
N VAL A 423 -5.43 13.66 7.16
CA VAL A 423 -6.14 13.05 8.28
C VAL A 423 -6.76 14.14 9.15
N GLU A 424 -7.96 13.87 9.63
CA GLU A 424 -8.68 14.72 10.58
C GLU A 424 -8.61 14.11 11.97
N THR A 425 -8.24 14.92 12.97
CA THR A 425 -8.28 14.50 14.38
C THR A 425 -9.70 14.53 14.94
N PRO A 426 -9.98 13.89 16.09
CA PRO A 426 -11.30 13.95 16.73
C PRO A 426 -11.74 15.39 17.08
N GLU A 427 -10.79 16.31 17.22
CA GLU A 427 -11.02 17.74 17.44
C GLU A 427 -11.37 18.50 16.15
N GLY A 428 -11.29 17.86 14.98
CA GLY A 428 -11.56 18.46 13.68
C GLY A 428 -10.36 19.18 13.05
N GLU A 429 -9.14 18.96 13.56
CA GLU A 429 -7.91 19.53 13.01
C GLU A 429 -7.42 18.65 11.85
N GLU A 430 -7.09 19.28 10.72
CA GLU A 430 -6.63 18.58 9.51
C GLU A 430 -5.11 18.63 9.41
N LYS A 431 -4.48 17.47 9.22
CA LYS A 431 -3.03 17.32 9.14
C LYS A 431 -2.62 16.42 7.98
N ALA A 432 -1.52 16.77 7.33
CA ALA A 432 -0.86 15.89 6.37
C ALA A 432 -0.01 14.86 7.13
N PHE A 433 -0.21 13.58 6.82
CA PHE A 433 0.49 12.46 7.44
C PHE A 433 1.24 11.65 6.37
N LYS A 434 2.57 11.60 6.49
CA LYS A 434 3.44 10.79 5.64
C LYS A 434 3.37 9.32 6.05
N ALA A 435 2.44 8.60 5.45
CA ALA A 435 2.21 7.19 5.72
C ALA A 435 3.22 6.29 4.98
N PRO A 436 3.63 5.14 5.57
CA PRO A 436 4.41 4.15 4.83
C PRO A 436 3.56 3.55 3.70
N GLN A 437 4.24 2.97 2.70
CA GLN A 437 3.60 2.29 1.56
C GLN A 437 2.54 1.27 1.98
N SER A 438 2.81 0.48 3.05
CA SER A 438 1.87 -0.52 3.55
C SER A 438 0.56 0.10 4.04
N LEU A 439 0.60 1.27 4.68
CA LEU A 439 -0.61 1.97 5.13
C LEU A 439 -1.28 2.72 3.98
N LEU A 440 -0.51 3.38 3.10
CA LEU A 440 -1.05 4.00 1.88
C LEU A 440 -1.78 2.98 1.00
N GLY A 441 -1.27 1.75 0.96
CA GLY A 441 -1.84 0.65 0.19
C GLY A 441 -3.17 0.12 0.72
N THR A 442 -3.48 0.35 1.99
CA THR A 442 -4.66 -0.24 2.64
C THR A 442 -5.60 0.78 3.25
N ALA A 443 -5.20 2.05 3.42
CA ALA A 443 -6.09 3.10 3.90
C ALA A 443 -7.04 3.58 2.78
N ASP A 444 -8.34 3.58 3.05
CA ASP A 444 -9.37 4.23 2.23
C ASP A 444 -9.83 5.56 2.87
N ILE A 445 -10.37 6.45 2.05
CA ILE A 445 -11.03 7.67 2.54
C ILE A 445 -12.19 7.28 3.45
N GLY A 446 -12.25 7.89 4.62
CA GLY A 446 -13.22 7.61 5.68
C GLY A 446 -12.80 6.56 6.69
N ASP A 447 -11.67 5.88 6.51
CA ASP A 447 -11.15 4.92 7.48
C ASP A 447 -10.65 5.64 8.75
N TRP A 448 -10.92 5.03 9.90
CA TRP A 448 -10.34 5.40 11.18
C TRP A 448 -9.06 4.62 11.43
N ILE A 449 -8.00 5.34 11.78
CA ILE A 449 -6.67 4.77 12.02
C ILE A 449 -6.23 5.15 13.43
N LEU A 450 -5.85 4.14 14.22
CA LEU A 450 -5.13 4.33 15.47
C LEU A 450 -3.62 4.34 15.18
N LEU A 451 -2.99 5.46 15.47
CA LEU A 451 -1.55 5.69 15.32
C LEU A 451 -0.89 5.51 16.69
N GLY A 452 0.06 4.58 16.78
CA GLY A 452 0.83 4.33 17.99
C GLY A 452 2.29 4.75 17.80
N TYR A 453 2.76 5.65 18.66
CA TYR A 453 4.10 6.20 18.60
C TYR A 453 4.85 5.98 19.91
N SER A 454 6.17 5.90 19.81
CA SER A 454 7.03 5.97 20.98
C SER A 454 8.26 6.82 20.69
N ARG A 455 8.82 7.40 21.74
CA ARG A 455 10.02 8.22 21.70
C ARG A 455 10.95 7.79 22.81
N VAL A 456 12.22 7.62 22.49
CA VAL A 456 13.29 7.34 23.45
C VAL A 456 14.11 8.60 23.66
N GLU A 457 13.91 9.27 24.80
CA GLU A 457 14.59 10.52 25.16
C GLU A 457 15.69 10.26 26.18
N GLY A 458 16.93 10.59 25.84
CA GLY A 458 18.07 10.56 26.75
C GLY A 458 18.92 11.81 26.60
N ARG A 459 20.01 11.90 27.37
CA ARG A 459 20.88 13.10 27.38
C ARG A 459 21.35 13.53 25.96
N ASP A 460 21.66 12.55 25.11
CA ASP A 460 22.19 12.77 23.75
C ASP A 460 21.42 11.97 22.68
N THR A 461 20.20 11.53 22.95
CA THR A 461 19.39 10.71 22.02
C THR A 461 17.94 11.15 22.07
N ASN A 462 17.36 11.31 20.89
CA ASN A 462 15.93 11.53 20.72
C ASN A 462 15.49 10.76 19.48
N ASP A 463 15.13 9.49 19.69
CA ASP A 463 14.77 8.55 18.61
C ASP A 463 13.24 8.34 18.62
N ASP A 464 12.59 8.69 17.52
CA ASP A 464 11.16 8.51 17.30
C ASP A 464 10.86 7.18 16.60
N TYR A 465 9.79 6.50 17.03
CA TYR A 465 9.35 5.21 16.50
C TYR A 465 7.86 5.21 16.22
N ASN A 466 7.50 4.68 15.05
CA ASN A 466 6.13 4.38 14.68
C ASN A 466 5.80 2.94 15.08
N GLU A 467 5.32 2.71 16.30
CA GLU A 467 5.12 1.35 16.84
C GLU A 467 4.10 0.53 16.04
N PHE A 468 2.98 1.16 15.68
CA PHE A 468 1.96 0.54 14.83
C PHE A 468 1.01 1.54 14.18
N TYR A 469 0.38 1.08 13.11
CA TYR A 469 -0.82 1.68 12.53
C TYR A 469 -1.91 0.62 12.51
N PHE A 470 -3.06 0.92 13.10
CA PHE A 470 -4.20 0.02 13.10
C PHE A 470 -5.37 0.64 12.34
N ASN A 471 -5.67 0.11 11.16
CA ASN A 471 -6.87 0.48 10.41
C ASN A 471 -8.07 -0.25 11.04
N ILE A 472 -8.90 0.51 11.74
CA ILE A 472 -10.03 0.01 12.53
C ILE A 472 -11.10 -0.56 11.59
N ASN A 473 -11.37 0.11 10.47
CA ASN A 473 -12.40 -0.30 9.51
C ASN A 473 -12.08 -1.67 8.90
N LYS A 474 -10.81 -1.88 8.52
CA LYS A 474 -10.33 -3.10 7.87
C LYS A 474 -9.80 -4.17 8.83
N ASN A 475 -9.66 -3.84 10.12
CA ASN A 475 -9.06 -4.72 11.14
C ASN A 475 -7.65 -5.19 10.76
N GLU A 476 -6.84 -4.26 10.28
CA GLU A 476 -5.47 -4.54 9.82
C GLU A 476 -4.45 -3.77 10.66
N THR A 477 -3.44 -4.49 11.15
CA THR A 477 -2.35 -3.88 11.95
C THR A 477 -1.05 -3.94 11.19
N ILE A 478 -0.42 -2.78 11.02
CA ILE A 478 0.86 -2.60 10.36
C ILE A 478 1.88 -2.21 11.43
N LYS A 479 3.03 -2.91 11.48
CA LYS A 479 4.11 -2.65 12.44
C LYS A 479 5.39 -2.32 11.68
N PRO A 480 5.69 -1.04 11.43
CA PRO A 480 6.85 -0.67 10.63
C PRO A 480 8.15 -0.77 11.45
N GLU A 481 8.18 -0.13 12.63
CA GLU A 481 9.36 -0.01 13.49
C GLU A 481 8.94 -0.10 14.96
N THR A 482 9.89 -0.33 15.86
CA THR A 482 9.57 -0.41 17.29
C THR A 482 10.78 -0.05 18.15
N ALA A 483 10.55 0.73 19.21
CA ALA A 483 11.55 1.04 20.21
C ALA A 483 12.04 -0.23 20.93
N THR A 484 11.31 -1.36 20.86
CA THR A 484 11.82 -2.63 21.41
C THR A 484 13.14 -3.07 20.78
N HIS A 485 13.43 -2.67 19.53
CA HIS A 485 14.70 -2.93 18.84
C HIS A 485 15.78 -1.88 19.11
N TRP A 486 15.46 -0.77 19.77
CA TRP A 486 16.44 0.26 20.11
C TRP A 486 17.58 -0.33 20.94
N SER A 487 18.80 0.01 20.55
CA SER A 487 20.01 -0.40 21.26
C SER A 487 21.06 0.68 21.17
N ARG A 488 21.80 0.86 22.26
CA ARG A 488 22.92 1.79 22.32
C ARG A 488 24.20 1.04 22.64
N THR A 489 25.22 1.23 21.82
CA THR A 489 26.58 0.80 22.15
C THR A 489 27.36 1.97 22.71
N SER A 490 28.06 1.76 23.83
CA SER A 490 28.94 2.78 24.39
C SER A 490 30.30 2.76 23.69
N ASN A 491 30.71 3.88 23.10
CA ASN A 491 32.03 4.05 22.51
C ASN A 491 33.14 3.77 23.53
N LYS A 492 32.93 4.14 24.80
CA LYS A 492 33.87 3.83 25.89
C LYS A 492 34.03 2.32 26.09
N SER A 493 32.95 1.54 26.04
CA SER A 493 33.02 0.08 26.12
C SER A 493 33.75 -0.54 24.93
N GLN A 494 33.53 -0.01 23.71
CA GLN A 494 34.24 -0.46 22.52
C GLN A 494 35.74 -0.18 22.62
N MET A 495 36.12 1.02 23.08
CA MET A 495 37.52 1.39 23.30
C MET A 495 38.19 0.53 24.38
N ILE A 496 37.50 0.20 25.48
CA ILE A 496 38.05 -0.70 26.51
C ILE A 496 38.35 -2.09 25.91
N ILE A 497 37.43 -2.67 25.14
CA ILE A 497 37.65 -3.98 24.51
C ILE A 497 38.80 -3.92 23.50
N LEU A 498 38.88 -2.85 22.70
CA LEU A 498 39.97 -2.64 21.75
C LEU A 498 41.33 -2.52 22.45
N MET A 499 41.41 -1.74 23.54
CA MET A 499 42.63 -1.59 24.33
C MET A 499 43.05 -2.90 24.98
N LEU A 500 42.10 -3.71 25.47
CA LEU A 500 42.38 -5.05 26.01
C LEU A 500 42.91 -6.00 24.94
N LEU A 501 42.38 -5.92 23.70
CA LEU A 501 42.87 -6.71 22.58
C LEU A 501 44.29 -6.28 22.18
N ILE A 502 44.54 -4.98 22.04
CA ILE A 502 45.87 -4.43 21.73
C ILE A 502 46.88 -4.84 22.80
N LEU A 503 46.50 -4.75 24.08
CA LEU A 503 47.33 -5.18 25.20
C LEU A 503 47.62 -6.68 25.13
N ALA A 504 46.62 -7.52 24.84
CA ALA A 504 46.82 -8.97 24.70
C ALA A 504 47.80 -9.30 23.56
N ILE A 505 47.67 -8.62 22.41
CA ILE A 505 48.58 -8.79 21.26
C ILE A 505 50.00 -8.33 21.63
N ALA A 506 50.15 -7.14 22.24
CA ALA A 506 51.44 -6.61 22.65
C ALA A 506 52.14 -7.53 23.66
N VAL A 507 51.41 -8.03 24.67
CA VAL A 507 51.96 -8.95 25.68
C VAL A 507 52.30 -10.31 25.06
N THR A 508 51.57 -10.79 24.06
CA THR A 508 51.94 -12.02 23.32
C THR A 508 53.20 -11.84 22.48
N VAL A 509 53.41 -10.69 21.85
CA VAL A 509 54.62 -10.40 21.05
C VAL A 509 55.85 -10.21 21.96
N TYR A 510 55.70 -9.55 23.11
CA TYR A 510 56.79 -9.27 24.06
C TYR A 510 56.79 -10.22 25.28
N PHE A 511 56.24 -11.43 25.12
CA PHE A 511 55.90 -12.31 26.24
C PHE A 511 57.09 -12.73 27.13
N GLN A 512 58.23 -13.05 26.53
CA GLN A 512 59.41 -13.56 27.25
C GLN A 512 59.98 -12.54 28.28
N PRO A 513 60.25 -11.26 27.92
CA PRO A 513 60.70 -10.27 28.89
C PRO A 513 59.62 -9.85 29.90
N VAL A 514 58.34 -9.87 29.51
CA VAL A 514 57.22 -9.45 30.39
C VAL A 514 56.91 -10.51 31.46
N MET A 515 56.95 -11.80 31.11
CA MET A 515 56.69 -12.89 32.05
C MET A 515 57.72 -12.98 33.17
N ASN A 516 59.00 -12.71 32.87
CA ASN A 516 60.05 -12.68 33.88
C ASN A 516 59.85 -11.56 34.92
N ALA A 517 59.15 -10.47 34.57
CA ALA A 517 58.87 -9.35 35.45
C ALA A 517 57.58 -9.51 36.27
N ILE A 518 56.59 -10.27 35.78
CA ILE A 518 55.21 -10.28 36.33
C ILE A 518 54.82 -11.64 36.95
N PHE A 519 55.65 -12.69 36.81
CA PHE A 519 55.34 -14.05 37.30
C PHE A 519 54.95 -14.11 38.79
N SER A 520 55.51 -13.22 39.61
CA SER A 520 55.25 -13.12 41.05
C SER A 520 53.93 -12.44 41.42
N ILE A 521 53.22 -11.83 40.45
CA ILE A 521 52.05 -10.99 40.69
C ILE A 521 50.75 -11.65 40.19
N ILE A 522 50.84 -12.63 39.28
CA ILE A 522 49.65 -13.30 38.74
C ILE A 522 49.06 -14.24 39.81
N PRO A 523 47.81 -14.01 40.27
CA PRO A 523 47.18 -14.88 41.25
C PRO A 523 47.11 -16.32 40.72
N TYR A 524 47.56 -17.29 41.53
CA TYR A 524 47.63 -18.70 41.17
C TYR A 524 46.30 -19.24 40.62
N ALA A 525 45.17 -18.75 41.16
CA ALA A 525 43.82 -19.11 40.74
C ALA A 525 43.45 -18.72 39.30
N VAL A 526 44.12 -17.73 38.71
CA VAL A 526 43.85 -17.26 37.33
C VAL A 526 44.88 -17.81 36.35
N GLY A 527 46.15 -17.88 36.74
CA GLY A 527 47.22 -18.38 35.88
C GLY A 527 47.10 -19.89 35.60
N TYR A 528 46.89 -20.70 36.63
CA TYR A 528 46.86 -22.17 36.52
C TYR A 528 45.86 -22.71 35.46
N PRO A 529 44.58 -22.28 35.41
CA PRO A 529 43.64 -22.79 34.41
C PRO A 529 44.00 -22.35 32.97
N VAL A 530 44.59 -21.16 32.78
CA VAL A 530 44.97 -20.66 31.45
C VAL A 530 46.17 -21.44 30.91
N PHE A 531 47.21 -21.64 31.73
CA PHE A 531 48.39 -22.41 31.33
C PHE A 531 48.06 -23.88 31.08
N LYS A 532 47.19 -24.48 31.91
CA LYS A 532 46.70 -25.84 31.68
C LYS A 532 45.91 -25.95 30.38
N LEU A 533 45.12 -24.93 30.02
CA LEU A 533 44.36 -24.90 28.77
C LEU A 533 45.27 -24.73 27.55
N THR A 534 46.30 -23.89 27.62
CA THR A 534 47.28 -23.74 26.53
C THR A 534 48.07 -25.04 26.30
N ASP A 535 48.47 -25.71 27.38
CA ASP A 535 49.14 -27.01 27.31
C ASP A 535 48.23 -28.09 26.71
N MET A 536 46.95 -28.16 27.12
CA MET A 536 45.98 -29.11 26.55
C MET A 536 45.70 -28.87 25.07
N LEU A 537 45.68 -27.60 24.62
CA LEU A 537 45.44 -27.22 23.23
C LEU A 537 46.72 -27.22 22.37
N HIS A 538 47.88 -27.58 22.93
CA HIS A 538 49.20 -27.54 22.26
C HIS A 538 49.54 -26.13 21.71
N ILE A 539 49.01 -25.09 22.34
CA ILE A 539 49.26 -23.70 21.97
C ILE A 539 50.51 -23.23 22.72
N PRO A 540 51.51 -22.61 22.07
CA PRO A 540 52.71 -22.18 22.76
C PRO A 540 52.37 -21.14 23.86
N ILE A 541 53.07 -21.23 24.99
CA ILE A 541 52.74 -20.49 26.23
C ILE A 541 52.69 -18.97 26.01
N ASN A 542 53.42 -18.43 25.03
CA ASN A 542 53.38 -17.01 24.66
C ASN A 542 52.01 -16.50 24.16
N TYR A 543 51.11 -17.39 23.75
CA TYR A 543 49.73 -17.04 23.37
C TYR A 543 48.75 -17.06 24.55
N SER A 544 49.20 -17.36 25.78
CA SER A 544 48.37 -17.33 27.00
C SER A 544 47.58 -16.01 27.21
N PRO A 545 48.13 -14.80 26.93
CA PRO A 545 47.38 -13.54 27.03
C PRO A 545 46.21 -13.47 26.05
N LEU A 546 46.39 -13.99 24.83
CA LEU A 546 45.35 -14.04 23.81
C LEU A 546 44.25 -15.05 24.17
N VAL A 547 44.63 -16.19 24.76
CA VAL A 547 43.68 -17.18 25.29
C VAL A 547 42.87 -16.59 26.45
N LEU A 548 43.52 -15.88 27.38
CA LEU A 548 42.84 -15.19 28.48
C LEU A 548 41.89 -14.09 27.96
N PHE A 549 42.33 -13.27 27.01
CA PHE A 549 41.47 -12.27 26.36
C PHE A 549 40.24 -12.93 25.72
N THR A 550 40.43 -14.05 25.03
CA THR A 550 39.33 -14.79 24.38
C THR A 550 38.32 -15.31 25.40
N LEU A 551 38.78 -15.86 26.53
CA LEU A 551 37.90 -16.30 27.62
C LEU A 551 37.11 -15.14 28.23
N VAL A 552 37.77 -14.00 28.48
CA VAL A 552 37.13 -12.77 28.97
C VAL A 552 36.13 -12.24 27.95
N PHE A 553 36.47 -12.24 26.66
CA PHE A 553 35.58 -11.77 25.60
C PHE A 553 34.33 -12.65 25.46
N ILE A 554 34.48 -13.97 25.54
CA ILE A 554 33.34 -14.91 25.57
C ILE A 554 32.44 -14.63 26.78
N LEU A 555 33.02 -14.42 27.96
CA LEU A 555 32.26 -14.06 29.16
C LEU A 555 31.49 -12.74 28.95
N LEU A 556 32.12 -11.72 28.35
CA LEU A 556 31.49 -10.45 28.04
C LEU A 556 30.34 -10.59 27.02
N ILE A 557 30.46 -11.48 26.03
CA ILE A 557 29.36 -11.81 25.10
C ILE A 557 28.18 -12.43 25.87
N ILE A 558 28.44 -13.34 26.80
CA ILE A 558 27.38 -13.96 27.62
C ILE A 558 26.68 -12.91 28.49
N ILE A 559 27.43 -12.03 29.16
CA ILE A 559 26.88 -10.94 29.97
C ILE A 559 26.08 -9.96 29.09
N LYS A 560 26.63 -9.58 27.93
CA LYS A 560 25.93 -8.74 26.93
C LYS A 560 24.60 -9.36 26.52
N SER A 561 24.56 -10.66 26.25
CA SER A 561 23.32 -11.37 25.89
C SER A 561 22.28 -11.30 27.01
N LYS A 562 22.68 -11.52 28.27
CA LYS A 562 21.79 -11.37 29.43
C LYS A 562 21.27 -9.93 29.59
N PHE A 563 22.14 -8.94 29.42
CA PHE A 563 21.76 -7.53 29.52
C PHE A 563 20.84 -7.12 28.38
N ASN A 564 21.10 -7.58 27.15
CA ASN A 564 20.23 -7.33 26.01
C ASN A 564 18.82 -7.88 26.25
N ARG A 565 18.69 -9.12 26.75
CA ARG A 565 17.40 -9.70 27.12
C ARG A 565 16.71 -8.89 28.23
N SER A 566 17.44 -8.45 29.25
CA SER A 566 16.90 -7.60 30.32
C SER A 566 16.43 -6.24 29.79
N ASN A 567 17.20 -5.63 28.89
CA ASN A 567 16.90 -4.34 28.28
C ASN A 567 15.68 -4.44 27.37
N GLN A 568 15.56 -5.51 26.56
CA GLN A 568 14.41 -5.78 25.71
C GLN A 568 13.13 -5.96 26.54
N LYS A 569 13.16 -6.79 27.59
CA LYS A 569 12.00 -6.97 28.48
C LYS A 569 11.51 -5.65 29.09
N ARG A 570 12.43 -4.80 29.54
CA ARG A 570 12.08 -3.49 30.12
C ARG A 570 11.46 -2.54 29.08
N ARG A 571 11.93 -2.54 27.83
CA ARG A 571 11.33 -1.75 26.76
C ARG A 571 9.94 -2.26 26.41
N THR A 572 9.76 -3.58 26.32
CA THR A 572 8.43 -4.18 26.09
C THR A 572 7.45 -3.82 27.21
N LEU A 573 7.90 -3.78 28.47
CA LEU A 573 7.06 -3.34 29.59
C LEU A 573 6.71 -1.86 29.50
N ALA A 574 7.66 -0.98 29.12
CA ALA A 574 7.41 0.45 28.94
C ALA A 574 6.38 0.73 27.84
N LEU A 575 6.31 -0.10 26.81
CA LEU A 575 5.32 0.00 25.74
C LEU A 575 4.02 -0.77 26.04
N GLY A 576 3.91 -1.43 27.19
CA GLY A 576 2.80 -2.32 27.52
C GLY A 576 1.45 -1.61 27.43
N SER A 577 1.34 -0.41 27.99
CA SER A 577 0.10 0.39 27.96
C SER A 577 -0.34 0.72 26.53
N LEU A 578 0.61 1.06 25.64
CA LEU A 578 0.31 1.36 24.24
C LEU A 578 -0.26 0.13 23.51
N TYR A 579 0.30 -1.05 23.76
CA TYR A 579 -0.21 -2.31 23.20
C TYR A 579 -1.54 -2.73 23.83
N ASP A 580 -1.80 -2.41 25.09
CA ASP A 580 -3.09 -2.61 25.73
C ASP A 580 -4.17 -1.73 25.09
N THR A 581 -3.86 -0.46 24.79
CA THR A 581 -4.75 0.45 24.04
C THR A 581 -5.07 -0.10 22.65
N LEU A 582 -4.08 -0.65 21.94
CA LEU A 582 -4.30 -1.32 20.65
C LEU A 582 -5.30 -2.49 20.80
N GLN A 583 -5.12 -3.36 21.79
CA GLN A 583 -6.02 -4.49 22.01
C GLN A 583 -7.44 -4.04 22.39
N GLN A 584 -7.56 -3.00 23.21
CA GLN A 584 -8.86 -2.42 23.57
C GLN A 584 -9.55 -1.86 22.33
N CYS A 585 -8.83 -1.13 21.47
CA CYS A 585 -9.35 -0.59 20.23
C CYS A 585 -9.79 -1.70 19.26
N GLN A 586 -9.00 -2.78 19.13
CA GLN A 586 -9.36 -3.96 18.33
C GLN A 586 -10.68 -4.60 18.79
N ARG A 587 -10.96 -4.61 20.10
CA ARG A 587 -12.23 -5.12 20.67
C ARG A 587 -13.39 -4.13 20.50
N ALA A 588 -13.11 -2.84 20.56
CA ALA A 588 -14.09 -1.76 20.50
C ALA A 588 -14.30 -1.21 19.08
N ARG A 589 -14.27 -2.08 18.06
CA ARG A 589 -14.34 -1.69 16.64
C ARG A 589 -15.74 -1.26 16.18
N GLU A 590 -16.78 -1.90 16.70
CA GLU A 590 -18.19 -1.68 16.30
C GLU A 590 -18.65 -0.21 16.36
N PRO A 591 -18.34 0.57 17.42
CA PRO A 591 -18.67 2.00 17.46
C PRO A 591 -18.08 2.82 16.31
N PHE A 592 -16.85 2.52 15.89
CA PHE A 592 -16.17 3.27 14.81
C PHE A 592 -16.76 2.99 13.43
N LEU A 593 -17.34 1.81 13.22
CA LEU A 593 -18.03 1.47 11.97
C LEU A 593 -19.35 2.23 11.81
N LYS A 594 -19.85 2.84 12.88
CA LYS A 594 -21.10 3.63 12.92
C LYS A 594 -20.85 5.16 12.89
N LEU A 595 -19.59 5.60 12.78
CA LEU A 595 -19.14 7.00 12.69
C LEU A 595 -18.78 7.38 11.26
#